data_AF-A0A1I1FDY1-F1
#
_entry.id   AF-A0A1I1FDY1-F1
#
_cell.length_a   1.000
_cell.length_b   1.000
_cell.length_c   1.000
_cell.angle_alpha   90.00
_cell.angle_beta   90.00
_cell.angle_gamma   90.00
#
_symmetry.space_group_name_H-M   'P 1'
#
loop_
_entity.id
_entity.type
_entity.pdbx_description
1 polymer ?
#
loop_
_entity_poly.entity_id
_entity_poly.type
_entity_poly.pdbx_seq_one_letter_code
_entity_poly.pdbx_strand_id
1 'polypeptide(L)'
;MDNDFTTEKKNILFENGKAIILDILFSINRYKSDGQEEKLIKSFTFNIQKLNVLARLLTDIISSVYKERNYVGINIYCDDELECKMQNDLKNIISIIISLIQVMSETNADSFNEKRQEMLMQDLKKFYQELRYGFLSIPQMEVPGKADLGNVYAQLEYIGKANGDRFQVRNMWLSSSRRFLHNNPTDDVAIVMQGPILKEDNFTIETLIYYRTIYPYITMILSTWKGEVSEEISSLCRLFDIIIVENEKRPDGGPWNIRYQFDSTNGGIRKLSGNKQIKYVFKTRTDQIILLPDFLIYMKNMINLFPIETNEMKKRIIFLGGYASMCTYPFRITDFQAFGHIDDIRNYYDNEDSLERLEYTVSENETRLSQYLNVLARSPYESFYYISSMGYEDRMKLCSKIGKKQDPESFIVQSFYERVILKRRLNENDDLLQHYWKFVKECTIFIDSDELLFYWNKYSDKYIDLSSNISDGGLTHSTWLSIYMSGNVLFKDLVSC
;
A
#
# COMPACT_ATOMS: atom_id res chain seq x y z
N MET A 1 -1.37 -11.22 38.28
CA MET A 1 -1.12 -9.77 38.21
C MET A 1 -1.58 -9.33 36.83
N ASP A 2 -2.39 -8.28 36.74
CA ASP A 2 -2.76 -7.72 35.44
C ASP A 2 -1.48 -7.25 34.77
N ASN A 3 -1.12 -7.88 33.67
CA ASN A 3 -0.03 -7.41 32.85
C ASN A 3 -0.37 -5.97 32.43
N ASP A 4 0.46 -4.99 32.80
CA ASP A 4 0.24 -3.59 32.44
C ASP A 4 0.52 -3.31 30.97
N PHE A 5 1.03 -4.32 30.27
CA PHE A 5 1.40 -4.24 28.87
C PHE A 5 0.48 -5.10 27.98
N THR A 6 -0.84 -4.95 28.08
CA THR A 6 -1.79 -5.58 27.14
C THR A 6 -1.99 -4.72 25.90
N THR A 7 -2.34 -5.36 24.78
CA THR A 7 -2.67 -4.69 23.51
C THR A 7 -3.76 -3.65 23.71
N GLU A 8 -4.77 -3.99 24.51
CA GLU A 8 -5.86 -3.10 24.89
C GLU A 8 -5.34 -1.83 25.59
N LYS A 9 -4.46 -1.95 26.59
CA LYS A 9 -3.86 -0.79 27.28
C LYS A 9 -3.04 0.07 26.33
N LYS A 10 -2.25 -0.53 25.43
CA LYS A 10 -1.49 0.22 24.41
C LYS A 10 -2.42 0.98 23.45
N ASN A 11 -3.50 0.35 23.00
CA ASN A 11 -4.51 0.97 22.14
C ASN A 11 -5.16 2.17 22.83
N ILE A 12 -5.54 2.05 24.11
CA ILE A 12 -6.10 3.15 24.90
C ILE A 12 -5.12 4.34 24.97
N LEU A 13 -3.84 4.07 25.21
CA LEU A 13 -2.81 5.11 25.25
C LEU A 13 -2.58 5.77 23.89
N PHE A 14 -2.58 4.97 22.82
CA PHE A 14 -2.49 5.47 21.46
C PHE A 14 -3.67 6.40 21.13
N GLU A 15 -4.91 5.96 21.38
CA GLU A 15 -6.11 6.77 21.13
C GLU A 15 -6.13 8.06 21.97
N ASN A 16 -5.68 8.00 23.23
CA ASN A 16 -5.52 9.20 24.07
C ASN A 16 -4.50 10.18 23.49
N GLY A 17 -3.33 9.69 23.05
CA GLY A 17 -2.31 10.51 22.42
C GLY A 17 -2.79 11.10 21.09
N LYS A 18 -3.45 10.29 20.25
CA LYS A 18 -4.07 10.72 18.99
C LYS A 18 -5.11 11.83 19.21
N ALA A 19 -5.98 11.68 20.21
CA ALA A 19 -6.96 12.70 20.55
C ALA A 19 -6.31 14.03 20.95
N ILE A 20 -5.23 13.99 21.75
CA ILE A 20 -4.46 15.20 22.11
C ILE A 20 -3.87 15.86 20.86
N ILE A 21 -3.29 15.07 19.94
CA ILE A 21 -2.73 15.59 18.69
C ILE A 21 -3.80 16.30 17.87
N LEU A 22 -4.97 15.67 17.69
CA LEU A 22 -6.09 16.25 16.95
C LEU A 22 -6.59 17.55 17.59
N ASP A 23 -6.74 17.58 18.91
CA ASP A 23 -7.14 18.78 19.65
C ASP A 23 -6.16 19.94 19.42
N ILE A 24 -4.85 19.67 19.45
CA ILE A 24 -3.82 20.67 19.17
C ILE A 24 -3.92 21.14 17.71
N LEU A 25 -4.05 20.23 16.75
CA LEU A 25 -4.18 20.57 15.32
C LEU A 25 -5.42 21.44 15.05
N PHE A 26 -6.57 21.08 15.60
CA PHE A 26 -7.80 21.86 15.46
C PHE A 26 -7.65 23.26 16.07
N SER A 27 -6.93 23.38 17.18
CA SER A 27 -6.67 24.67 17.82
C SER A 27 -5.79 25.57 16.95
N ILE A 28 -4.74 25.01 16.35
CA ILE A 28 -3.87 25.73 15.40
C ILE A 28 -4.67 26.18 14.17
N ASN A 29 -5.50 25.29 13.61
CA ASN A 29 -6.32 25.61 12.45
C ASN A 29 -7.32 26.73 12.73
N ARG A 30 -7.99 26.69 13.88
CA ARG A 30 -8.92 27.72 14.30
C ARG A 30 -8.20 29.06 14.44
N TYR A 31 -7.06 29.09 15.13
CA TYR A 31 -6.24 30.29 15.27
C TYR A 31 -5.83 30.87 13.91
N LYS A 32 -5.43 30.04 12.95
CA LYS A 32 -5.13 30.49 11.57
C LYS A 32 -6.33 31.12 10.87
N SER A 33 -7.55 30.68 11.18
CA SER A 33 -8.77 31.20 10.55
C SER A 33 -9.31 32.49 11.18
N ASP A 34 -9.27 32.61 12.51
CA ASP A 34 -9.97 33.67 13.24
C ASP A 34 -9.04 34.60 14.03
N GLY A 35 -7.75 34.27 14.13
CA GLY A 35 -6.75 35.04 14.86
C GLY A 35 -6.95 35.08 16.37
N GLN A 36 -7.84 34.25 16.94
CA GLN A 36 -8.22 34.34 18.35
C GLN A 36 -7.22 33.65 19.26
N GLU A 37 -6.18 34.40 19.61
CA GLU A 37 -5.08 33.95 20.45
C GLU A 37 -5.52 33.44 21.84
N GLU A 38 -6.45 34.13 22.52
CA GLU A 38 -6.92 33.71 23.85
C GLU A 38 -7.50 32.28 23.83
N LYS A 39 -8.21 31.93 22.74
CA LYS A 39 -8.74 30.58 22.54
C LYS A 39 -7.63 29.55 22.32
N LEU A 40 -6.57 29.93 21.58
CA LEU A 40 -5.39 29.08 21.36
C LEU A 40 -4.70 28.78 22.69
N ILE A 41 -4.38 29.81 23.47
CA ILE A 41 -3.69 29.70 24.78
C ILE A 41 -4.50 28.84 25.74
N LYS A 42 -5.82 29.06 25.81
CA LYS A 42 -6.71 28.25 26.65
C LYS A 42 -6.69 26.78 26.23
N SER A 43 -6.71 26.51 24.92
CA SER A 43 -6.64 25.14 24.40
C SER A 43 -5.29 24.49 24.68
N PHE A 44 -4.18 25.21 24.49
CA PHE A 44 -2.84 24.72 24.80
C PHE A 44 -2.69 24.39 26.28
N THR A 45 -3.21 25.25 27.17
CA THR A 45 -3.20 25.00 28.62
C THR A 45 -3.91 23.68 28.97
N PHE A 46 -5.06 23.41 28.34
CA PHE A 46 -5.79 22.16 28.53
C PHE A 46 -5.04 20.94 27.97
N ASN A 47 -4.43 21.07 26.79
CA ASN A 47 -3.65 19.99 26.18
C ASN A 47 -2.36 19.68 26.95
N ILE A 48 -1.71 20.68 27.55
CA ILE A 48 -0.57 20.47 28.47
C ILE A 48 -0.99 19.59 29.66
N GLN A 49 -2.18 19.80 30.23
CA GLN A 49 -2.68 18.95 31.32
C GLN A 49 -2.87 17.50 30.86
N LYS A 50 -3.46 17.28 29.69
CA LYS A 50 -3.62 15.94 29.10
C LYS A 50 -2.28 15.26 28.82
N LEU A 51 -1.31 15.99 28.26
CA LEU A 51 0.04 15.49 28.01
C LEU A 51 0.75 15.08 29.31
N ASN A 52 0.59 15.86 30.38
CA ASN A 52 1.14 15.50 31.69
C ASN A 52 0.52 14.21 32.25
N VAL A 53 -0.79 14.01 32.07
CA VAL A 53 -1.46 12.76 32.46
C VAL A 53 -0.91 11.59 31.64
N LEU A 54 -0.81 11.74 30.32
CA LEU A 54 -0.28 10.70 29.45
C LEU A 54 1.18 10.36 29.77
N ALA A 55 2.04 11.36 30.03
CA ALA A 55 3.43 11.14 30.42
C ALA A 55 3.56 10.36 31.73
N ARG A 56 2.67 10.61 32.71
CA ARG A 56 2.62 9.81 33.95
C ARG A 56 2.24 8.36 33.67
N LEU A 57 1.19 8.12 32.89
CA LEU A 57 0.79 6.77 32.50
C LEU A 57 1.91 6.00 31.79
N LEU A 58 2.62 6.66 30.87
CA LEU A 58 3.78 6.07 30.19
C LEU A 58 4.93 5.78 31.17
N THR A 59 5.18 6.66 32.14
CA THR A 59 6.21 6.46 33.17
C THR A 59 5.87 5.31 34.11
N ASP A 60 4.59 5.15 34.46
CA ASP A 60 4.11 4.04 35.27
C ASP A 60 4.32 2.71 34.54
N ILE A 61 4.11 2.66 33.21
CA ILE A 61 4.41 1.49 32.37
C ILE A 61 5.91 1.20 32.33
N ILE A 62 6.77 2.20 32.14
CA ILE A 62 8.23 2.00 32.22
C ILE A 62 8.57 1.34 33.57
N SER A 63 7.98 1.86 34.65
CA SER A 63 8.26 1.42 36.02
C SER A 63 7.72 0.02 36.34
N SER A 64 6.60 -0.39 35.74
CA SER A 64 6.05 -1.75 35.91
C SER A 64 6.87 -2.80 35.17
N VAL A 65 7.34 -2.49 33.95
CA VAL A 65 8.28 -3.34 33.19
C VAL A 65 9.53 -3.66 34.03
N TYR A 66 10.07 -2.68 34.77
CA TYR A 66 11.22 -2.90 35.68
C TYR A 66 10.94 -3.82 36.87
N LYS A 67 9.70 -3.89 37.38
CA LYS A 67 9.36 -4.67 38.58
C LYS A 67 9.22 -6.16 38.29
N GLU A 68 8.82 -6.52 37.08
CA GLU A 68 8.62 -7.93 36.70
C GLU A 68 9.94 -8.73 36.59
N ARG A 69 11.11 -8.08 36.56
CA ARG A 69 12.43 -8.74 36.69
C ARG A 69 12.59 -9.61 37.95
N ASN A 70 11.82 -9.34 39.00
CA ASN A 70 11.95 -10.03 40.29
C ASN A 70 10.99 -11.22 40.46
N TYR A 71 10.14 -11.54 39.48
CA TYR A 71 9.19 -12.64 39.58
C TYR A 71 9.36 -13.64 38.43
N VAL A 72 9.96 -14.77 38.77
CA VAL A 72 10.04 -15.95 37.89
C VAL A 72 8.63 -16.52 37.68
N GLY A 73 8.25 -16.68 36.42
CA GLY A 73 7.20 -17.61 36.00
C GLY A 73 6.02 -16.96 35.29
N ILE A 74 6.19 -16.69 34.00
CA ILE A 74 5.29 -17.04 32.87
C ILE A 74 5.67 -16.17 31.66
N ASN A 75 6.39 -16.80 30.72
CA ASN A 75 6.44 -16.56 29.27
C ASN A 75 6.07 -15.18 28.69
N ILE A 76 6.77 -14.13 29.12
CA ILE A 76 7.00 -12.95 28.28
C ILE A 76 8.50 -12.75 28.25
N TYR A 77 9.19 -13.49 27.38
CA TYR A 77 10.58 -13.20 27.08
C TYR A 77 10.61 -11.94 26.20
N CYS A 78 10.58 -10.78 26.86
CA CYS A 78 11.23 -9.62 26.30
C CYS A 78 12.73 -9.90 26.45
N ASP A 79 13.43 -10.27 25.37
CA ASP A 79 14.90 -10.30 25.41
C ASP A 79 15.41 -8.93 25.90
N ASP A 80 16.53 -8.88 26.62
CA ASP A 80 17.11 -7.65 27.18
C ASP A 80 17.23 -6.56 26.09
N GLU A 81 17.45 -6.96 24.83
CA GLU A 81 17.48 -6.07 23.67
C GLU A 81 16.11 -5.44 23.36
N LEU A 82 15.03 -6.24 23.37
CA LEU A 82 13.68 -5.73 23.13
C LEU A 82 13.23 -4.83 24.29
N GLU A 83 13.47 -5.23 25.54
CA GLU A 83 13.18 -4.41 26.72
C GLU A 83 13.92 -3.06 26.65
N CYS A 84 15.21 -3.08 26.31
CA CYS A 84 16.00 -1.87 26.14
C CYS A 84 15.45 -0.97 25.02
N LYS A 85 15.05 -1.56 23.89
CA LYS A 85 14.41 -0.83 22.79
C LYS A 85 13.10 -0.18 23.25
N MET A 86 12.23 -0.93 23.94
CA MET A 86 10.98 -0.41 24.48
C MET A 86 11.20 0.76 25.44
N GLN A 87 12.18 0.63 26.34
CA GLN A 87 12.54 1.71 27.27
C GLN A 87 13.03 2.95 26.53
N ASN A 88 13.84 2.78 25.49
CA ASN A 88 14.32 3.89 24.67
C ASN A 88 13.18 4.57 23.93
N ASP A 89 12.27 3.81 23.31
CA ASP A 89 11.09 4.34 22.61
C ASP A 89 10.20 5.12 23.58
N LEU A 90 9.93 4.60 24.77
CA LEU A 90 9.13 5.29 25.80
C LEU A 90 9.82 6.56 26.33
N LYS A 91 11.14 6.53 26.57
CA LYS A 91 11.91 7.73 26.95
C LYS A 91 11.89 8.79 25.85
N ASN A 92 11.99 8.37 24.59
CA ASN A 92 11.89 9.26 23.43
C ASN A 92 10.52 9.93 23.37
N ILE A 93 9.44 9.17 23.58
CA ILE A 93 8.07 9.71 23.64
C ILE A 93 7.95 10.76 24.75
N ILE A 94 8.43 10.47 25.96
CA ILE A 94 8.40 11.43 27.08
C ILE A 94 9.20 12.69 26.74
N SER A 95 10.38 12.56 26.12
CA SER A 95 11.17 13.72 25.70
C SER A 95 10.42 14.58 24.68
N ILE A 96 9.69 13.96 23.74
CA ILE A 96 8.88 14.70 22.76
C ILE A 96 7.71 15.40 23.46
N ILE A 97 7.06 14.75 24.44
CA ILE A 97 6.00 15.36 25.24
C ILE A 97 6.52 16.62 25.97
N ILE A 98 7.72 16.55 26.56
CA ILE A 98 8.34 17.71 27.22
C ILE A 98 8.56 18.85 26.22
N SER A 99 9.06 18.55 25.02
CA SER A 99 9.23 19.54 23.94
C SER A 99 7.90 20.19 23.54
N LEU A 100 6.85 19.38 23.35
CA LEU A 100 5.49 19.87 23.05
C LEU A 100 4.97 20.80 24.14
N ILE A 101 5.12 20.42 25.42
CA ILE A 101 4.70 21.24 26.56
C ILE A 101 5.47 22.56 26.59
N GLN A 102 6.78 22.53 26.32
CA GLN A 102 7.62 23.73 26.29
C GLN A 102 7.17 24.69 25.17
N VAL A 103 6.99 24.19 23.95
CA VAL A 103 6.56 25.04 22.81
C VAL A 103 5.19 25.66 23.09
N MET A 104 4.25 24.88 23.64
CA MET A 104 2.91 25.37 23.98
C MET A 104 2.90 26.35 25.16
N SER A 105 3.72 26.15 26.19
CA SER A 105 3.75 27.03 27.38
C SER A 105 4.41 28.37 27.10
N GLU A 106 5.38 28.40 26.18
CA GLU A 106 6.04 29.63 25.76
C GLU A 106 5.20 30.45 24.76
N THR A 107 4.06 29.93 24.29
CA THR A 107 3.21 30.57 23.27
C THR A 107 2.42 31.76 23.85
N ASN A 108 2.58 32.94 23.24
CA ASN A 108 1.84 34.18 23.44
C ASN A 108 1.66 34.94 22.10
N ALA A 109 0.96 36.07 22.12
CA ALA A 109 0.55 36.90 20.97
C ALA A 109 1.61 37.09 19.91
N ASP A 110 2.81 37.48 20.35
CA ASP A 110 3.90 37.88 19.49
C ASP A 110 4.81 36.69 19.10
N SER A 111 4.62 35.52 19.73
CA SER A 111 5.58 34.42 19.64
C SER A 111 5.10 33.20 18.85
N PHE A 112 3.80 33.03 18.56
CA PHE A 112 3.31 31.90 17.73
C PHE A 112 3.48 32.12 16.22
N ASN A 113 4.67 32.52 15.82
CA ASN A 113 5.06 32.72 14.42
C ASN A 113 5.21 31.40 13.65
N GLU A 114 5.42 31.50 12.34
CA GLU A 114 5.56 30.34 11.43
C GLU A 114 6.61 29.34 11.91
N LYS A 115 7.77 29.82 12.38
CA LYS A 115 8.85 28.95 12.88
C LYS A 115 8.40 28.11 14.08
N ARG A 116 7.68 28.69 15.05
CA ARG A 116 7.15 27.93 16.19
C ARG A 116 6.07 26.95 15.77
N GLN A 117 5.22 27.34 14.81
CA GLN A 117 4.24 26.43 14.24
C GLN A 117 4.92 25.22 13.58
N GLU A 118 5.96 25.45 12.78
CA GLU A 118 6.74 24.37 12.16
C GLU A 118 7.37 23.44 13.22
N MET A 119 7.99 23.99 14.26
CA MET A 119 8.55 23.20 15.36
C MET A 119 7.47 22.34 16.05
N LEU A 120 6.32 22.94 16.38
CA LEU A 120 5.21 22.24 17.00
C LEU A 120 4.68 21.11 16.09
N MET A 121 4.52 21.38 14.80
CA MET A 121 4.06 20.37 13.82
C MET A 121 5.06 19.23 13.66
N GLN A 122 6.38 19.52 13.66
CA GLN A 122 7.42 18.49 13.63
C GLN A 122 7.38 17.61 14.87
N ASP A 123 7.21 18.20 16.05
CA ASP A 123 7.12 17.44 17.31
C ASP A 123 5.83 16.62 17.39
N LEU A 124 4.69 17.14 16.92
CA LEU A 124 3.44 16.38 16.83
C LEU A 124 3.58 15.18 15.88
N LYS A 125 4.26 15.37 14.74
CA LYS A 125 4.53 14.31 13.76
C LYS A 125 5.39 13.21 14.38
N LYS A 126 6.48 13.57 15.04
CA LYS A 126 7.35 12.62 15.77
C LYS A 126 6.57 11.92 16.89
N PHE A 127 5.79 12.67 17.66
CA PHE A 127 5.01 12.12 18.76
C PHE A 127 4.03 11.04 18.27
N TYR A 128 3.31 11.30 17.19
CA TYR A 128 2.43 10.31 16.56
C TYR A 128 3.20 9.07 16.10
N GLN A 129 4.32 9.27 15.38
CA GLN A 129 5.09 8.18 14.80
C GLN A 129 5.69 7.27 15.88
N GLU A 130 6.24 7.84 16.94
CA GLU A 130 6.79 7.08 18.06
C GLU A 130 5.69 6.35 18.83
N LEU A 131 4.54 6.99 19.07
CA LEU A 131 3.42 6.35 19.75
C LEU A 131 2.84 5.18 18.91
N ARG A 132 2.73 5.36 17.59
CA ARG A 132 2.08 4.41 16.68
C ARG A 132 2.98 3.28 16.19
N TYR A 133 4.18 3.62 15.71
CA TYR A 133 5.10 2.69 15.05
C TYR A 133 6.36 2.39 15.86
N GLY A 134 6.55 3.08 16.99
CA GLY A 134 7.43 2.65 18.07
C GLY A 134 6.62 1.82 19.05
N PHE A 135 5.92 2.50 19.96
CA PHE A 135 5.24 1.91 21.12
C PHE A 135 4.15 0.88 20.79
N LEU A 136 3.12 1.26 20.02
CA LEU A 136 1.98 0.36 19.79
C LEU A 136 2.39 -0.93 19.05
N SER A 137 3.33 -0.78 18.11
CA SER A 137 3.80 -1.86 17.23
C SER A 137 4.70 -2.91 17.88
N ILE A 138 5.04 -2.75 19.17
CA ILE A 138 5.85 -3.74 19.90
C ILE A 138 5.05 -5.04 20.08
N PRO A 139 5.55 -6.20 19.62
CA PRO A 139 4.87 -7.48 19.75
C PRO A 139 4.77 -7.91 21.23
N GLN A 140 3.68 -8.59 21.60
CA GLN A 140 3.41 -9.08 22.96
C GLN A 140 3.52 -10.59 23.13
N MET A 141 3.80 -11.30 22.04
CA MET A 141 3.74 -12.77 22.01
C MET A 141 4.97 -13.33 21.28
N GLU A 142 5.42 -14.49 21.73
CA GLU A 142 6.42 -15.29 21.03
C GLU A 142 5.88 -15.75 19.67
N VAL A 143 6.78 -15.81 18.70
CA VAL A 143 6.50 -16.26 17.34
C VAL A 143 7.08 -17.67 17.20
N PRO A 144 6.30 -18.74 17.45
CA PRO A 144 6.85 -20.08 17.58
C PRO A 144 7.28 -20.66 16.23
N GLY A 145 8.53 -21.05 16.04
CA GLY A 145 8.94 -21.82 14.86
C GLY A 145 10.26 -21.39 14.26
N LYS A 146 10.53 -21.86 13.04
CA LYS A 146 11.77 -21.54 12.33
C LYS A 146 11.70 -20.12 11.78
N ALA A 147 12.82 -19.40 11.83
CA ALA A 147 12.95 -18.06 11.23
C ALA A 147 13.10 -18.14 9.70
N ASP A 148 12.18 -18.84 9.03
CA ASP A 148 12.07 -18.86 7.57
C ASP A 148 10.92 -17.96 7.11
N LEU A 149 11.02 -17.49 5.87
CA LEU A 149 10.12 -16.49 5.32
C LEU A 149 8.66 -16.97 5.31
N GLY A 150 8.42 -18.25 5.02
CA GLY A 150 7.08 -18.86 4.99
C GLY A 150 6.45 -18.91 6.38
N ASN A 151 7.21 -19.34 7.39
CA ASN A 151 6.75 -19.31 8.77
C ASN A 151 6.55 -17.88 9.28
N VAL A 152 7.43 -16.94 8.92
CA VAL A 152 7.22 -15.51 9.21
C VAL A 152 5.88 -15.05 8.64
N TYR A 153 5.57 -15.28 7.35
CA TYR A 153 4.28 -14.89 6.75
C TYR A 153 3.06 -15.47 7.46
N ALA A 154 3.03 -16.79 7.68
CA ALA A 154 1.93 -17.45 8.37
C ALA A 154 1.74 -16.87 9.79
N GLN A 155 2.83 -16.42 10.39
CA GLN A 155 2.81 -15.83 11.72
C GLN A 155 2.52 -14.34 11.72
N LEU A 156 2.79 -13.58 10.66
CA LEU A 156 2.50 -12.14 10.61
C LEU A 156 1.01 -11.87 10.78
N GLU A 157 0.15 -12.68 10.19
CA GLU A 157 -1.29 -12.56 10.41
C GLU A 157 -1.68 -13.00 11.83
N TYR A 158 -1.17 -14.14 12.30
CA TYR A 158 -1.41 -14.61 13.66
C TYR A 158 -0.98 -13.57 14.71
N ILE A 159 0.20 -12.97 14.53
CA ILE A 159 0.74 -11.86 15.34
C ILE A 159 -0.17 -10.65 15.19
N GLY A 160 -0.55 -10.26 13.98
CA GLY A 160 -1.42 -9.11 13.74
C GLY A 160 -2.79 -9.24 14.40
N LYS A 161 -3.41 -10.43 14.32
CA LYS A 161 -4.68 -10.77 14.98
C LYS A 161 -4.52 -10.85 16.50
N ALA A 162 -3.51 -11.56 17.00
CA ALA A 162 -3.27 -11.72 18.43
C ALA A 162 -2.95 -10.38 19.11
N ASN A 163 -2.23 -9.50 18.42
CA ASN A 163 -1.87 -8.18 18.93
C ASN A 163 -2.80 -7.05 18.47
N GLY A 164 -3.86 -7.35 17.71
CA GLY A 164 -4.76 -6.33 17.15
C GLY A 164 -4.07 -5.21 16.35
N ASP A 165 -2.88 -5.46 15.79
CA ASP A 165 -2.09 -4.45 15.06
C ASP A 165 -1.29 -5.06 13.90
N ARG A 166 -1.56 -4.58 12.69
CA ARG A 166 -0.93 -5.04 11.44
C ARG A 166 0.45 -4.43 11.15
N PHE A 167 0.88 -3.40 11.89
CA PHE A 167 2.15 -2.71 11.62
C PHE A 167 3.36 -3.27 12.37
N GLN A 168 3.16 -4.32 13.19
CA GLN A 168 4.23 -4.95 13.98
C GLN A 168 5.32 -5.58 13.11
N VAL A 169 4.98 -5.96 11.88
CA VAL A 169 5.91 -6.49 10.87
C VAL A 169 7.10 -5.56 10.62
N ARG A 170 6.89 -4.24 10.77
CA ARG A 170 7.95 -3.23 10.67
C ARG A 170 9.11 -3.53 11.62
N ASN A 171 8.82 -3.97 12.84
CA ASN A 171 9.85 -4.26 13.84
C ASN A 171 10.68 -5.50 13.47
N MET A 172 10.07 -6.48 12.81
CA MET A 172 10.81 -7.64 12.29
C MET A 172 11.76 -7.24 11.16
N TRP A 173 11.35 -6.32 10.27
CA TRP A 173 12.23 -5.79 9.23
C TRP A 173 13.39 -4.97 9.80
N LEU A 174 13.17 -4.18 10.87
CA LEU A 174 14.26 -3.43 11.52
C LEU A 174 15.38 -4.34 12.03
N SER A 175 15.10 -5.62 12.28
CA SER A 175 16.09 -6.63 12.66
C SER A 175 16.66 -7.41 11.46
N SER A 176 16.16 -7.16 10.25
CA SER A 176 16.61 -7.82 9.02
C SER A 176 17.90 -7.21 8.48
N SER A 177 18.73 -8.04 7.84
CA SER A 177 19.88 -7.57 7.07
C SER A 177 19.52 -6.68 5.88
N ARG A 178 18.25 -6.72 5.42
CA ARG A 178 17.76 -5.85 4.34
C ARG A 178 17.87 -4.36 4.65
N ARG A 179 17.87 -3.97 5.93
CA ARG A 179 18.09 -2.56 6.36
C ARG A 179 19.46 -2.00 5.95
N PHE A 180 20.42 -2.87 5.63
CA PHE A 180 21.76 -2.51 5.21
C PHE A 180 21.93 -2.46 3.68
N LEU A 181 20.87 -2.74 2.90
CA LEU A 181 20.90 -2.58 1.46
C LEU A 181 21.08 -1.10 1.10
N HIS A 182 21.74 -0.85 -0.02
CA HIS A 182 22.02 0.52 -0.47
C HIS A 182 20.70 1.27 -0.69
N ASN A 183 20.49 2.35 0.05
CA ASN A 183 19.37 3.24 -0.19
C ASN A 183 19.57 3.95 -1.52
N ASN A 184 18.76 3.60 -2.53
CA ASN A 184 18.60 4.44 -3.70
C ASN A 184 17.60 5.56 -3.35
N PRO A 185 17.88 6.81 -3.73
CA PRO A 185 16.96 7.90 -3.44
C PRO A 185 15.63 7.66 -4.19
N THR A 186 14.52 7.87 -3.47
CA THR A 186 13.14 7.72 -3.96
C THR A 186 12.43 9.07 -4.13
N ASP A 187 13.21 10.16 -4.21
CA ASP A 187 12.75 11.53 -4.39
C ASP A 187 12.10 11.78 -5.75
N ASP A 188 12.42 10.95 -6.75
CA ASP A 188 11.79 10.93 -8.07
C ASP A 188 10.56 10.02 -8.18
N VAL A 189 10.09 9.48 -7.05
CA VAL A 189 8.90 8.63 -6.96
C VAL A 189 7.77 9.41 -6.28
N ALA A 190 6.54 9.17 -6.70
CA ALA A 190 5.34 9.59 -5.97
C ALA A 190 4.43 8.39 -5.66
N ILE A 191 3.72 8.46 -4.54
CA ILE A 191 2.65 7.51 -4.20
C ILE A 191 1.31 8.15 -4.51
N VAL A 192 0.48 7.46 -5.29
CA VAL A 192 -0.92 7.82 -5.55
C VAL A 192 -1.79 6.72 -4.98
N MET A 193 -2.44 7.00 -3.86
CA MET A 193 -3.39 6.08 -3.24
C MET A 193 -4.80 6.44 -3.69
N GLN A 194 -5.47 5.52 -4.38
CA GLN A 194 -6.78 5.78 -4.99
C GLN A 194 -7.91 4.94 -4.40
N GLY A 195 -9.10 5.52 -4.30
CA GLY A 195 -10.32 4.83 -3.88
C GLY A 195 -11.00 5.48 -2.69
N PRO A 196 -12.09 4.88 -2.20
CA PRO A 196 -12.81 5.40 -1.04
C PRO A 196 -11.98 5.24 0.24
N ILE A 197 -12.09 6.18 1.17
CA ILE A 197 -11.40 6.11 2.45
C ILE A 197 -12.02 5.02 3.32
N LEU A 198 -11.20 4.04 3.70
CA LEU A 198 -11.59 3.01 4.64
C LEU A 198 -11.43 3.55 6.07
N LYS A 199 -12.57 3.78 6.73
CA LYS A 199 -12.66 4.38 8.08
C LYS A 199 -12.44 3.38 9.21
N GLU A 200 -12.74 2.10 8.95
CA GLU A 200 -12.48 1.02 9.90
C GLU A 200 -10.98 0.99 10.25
N ASP A 201 -10.68 1.05 11.55
CA ASP A 201 -9.33 1.18 12.12
C ASP A 201 -8.45 2.28 11.50
N ASN A 202 -9.06 3.31 10.89
CA ASN A 202 -8.38 4.34 10.10
C ASN A 202 -7.42 3.79 9.02
N PHE A 203 -7.72 2.61 8.47
CA PHE A 203 -6.81 1.82 7.62
C PHE A 203 -6.07 2.65 6.56
N THR A 204 -6.80 3.45 5.78
CA THR A 204 -6.23 4.23 4.67
C THR A 204 -5.22 5.27 5.17
N ILE A 205 -5.56 5.96 6.26
CA ILE A 205 -4.71 7.03 6.80
C ILE A 205 -3.51 6.44 7.51
N GLU A 206 -3.70 5.39 8.30
CA GLU A 206 -2.62 4.65 8.93
C GLU A 206 -1.62 4.10 7.90
N THR A 207 -2.10 3.65 6.74
CA THR A 207 -1.23 3.19 5.65
C THR A 207 -0.37 4.32 5.09
N LEU A 208 -0.96 5.50 4.83
CA LEU A 208 -0.22 6.65 4.31
C LEU A 208 0.78 7.22 5.33
N ILE A 209 0.41 7.27 6.61
CA ILE A 209 1.31 7.70 7.70
C ILE A 209 2.46 6.70 7.84
N TYR A 210 2.20 5.40 7.69
CA TYR A 210 3.25 4.38 7.66
C TYR A 210 4.19 4.62 6.49
N TYR A 211 3.67 4.83 5.27
CA TYR A 211 4.48 5.18 4.10
C TYR A 211 5.29 6.47 4.31
N ARG A 212 4.73 7.50 4.96
CA ARG A 212 5.49 8.70 5.34
C ARG A 212 6.65 8.38 6.27
N THR A 213 6.47 7.43 7.17
CA THR A 213 7.48 7.04 8.16
C THR A 213 8.66 6.32 7.50
N ILE A 214 8.40 5.46 6.51
CA ILE A 214 9.46 4.77 5.76
C ILE A 214 10.04 5.62 4.61
N TYR A 215 9.26 6.57 4.06
CA TYR A 215 9.68 7.49 3.01
C TYR A 215 9.39 8.95 3.40
N PRO A 216 10.25 9.59 4.22
CA PRO A 216 9.97 10.90 4.81
C PRO A 216 9.72 12.02 3.81
N TYR A 217 10.35 11.96 2.63
CA TYR A 217 10.37 13.07 1.66
C TYR A 217 9.60 12.78 0.38
N ILE A 218 8.97 11.61 0.24
CA ILE A 218 8.28 11.26 -1.00
C ILE A 218 7.01 12.09 -1.20
N THR A 219 6.67 12.40 -2.44
CA THR A 219 5.36 13.01 -2.71
C THR A 219 4.27 11.96 -2.52
N MET A 220 3.26 12.23 -1.70
CA MET A 220 2.14 11.32 -1.46
C MET A 220 0.81 12.00 -1.70
N ILE A 221 -0.07 11.31 -2.43
CA ILE A 221 -1.39 11.79 -2.79
C ILE A 221 -2.43 10.76 -2.34
N LEU A 222 -3.42 11.22 -1.57
CA LEU A 222 -4.68 10.53 -1.35
C LEU A 222 -5.70 11.07 -2.36
N SER A 223 -6.01 10.27 -3.38
CA SER A 223 -6.99 10.61 -4.41
C SER A 223 -8.30 9.88 -4.15
N THR A 224 -9.27 10.60 -3.61
CA THR A 224 -10.54 10.06 -3.09
C THR A 224 -11.74 10.81 -3.67
N TRP A 225 -12.95 10.56 -3.16
CA TRP A 225 -14.20 11.19 -3.57
C TRP A 225 -14.55 12.39 -2.70
N LYS A 226 -15.17 13.39 -3.33
CA LYS A 226 -15.70 14.56 -2.63
C LYS A 226 -16.65 14.17 -1.51
N GLY A 227 -16.41 14.72 -0.32
CA GLY A 227 -17.24 14.51 0.87
C GLY A 227 -16.82 13.31 1.73
N GLU A 228 -15.77 12.58 1.35
CA GLU A 228 -15.23 11.51 2.19
C GLU A 228 -14.25 12.00 3.27
N VAL A 229 -13.60 13.13 3.02
CA VAL A 229 -12.55 13.69 3.88
C VAL A 229 -13.17 14.41 5.07
N SER A 230 -13.00 13.86 6.27
CA SER A 230 -13.37 14.53 7.52
C SER A 230 -12.31 15.57 7.94
N GLU A 231 -12.65 16.44 8.89
CA GLU A 231 -11.70 17.40 9.47
C GLU A 231 -10.51 16.70 10.15
N GLU A 232 -10.75 15.56 10.79
CA GLU A 232 -9.71 14.70 11.35
C GLU A 232 -8.74 14.22 10.27
N ILE A 233 -9.26 13.62 9.19
CA ILE A 233 -8.46 13.11 8.07
C ILE A 233 -7.65 14.24 7.44
N SER A 234 -8.29 15.38 7.18
CA SER A 234 -7.64 16.57 6.62
C SER A 234 -6.51 17.08 7.52
N SER A 235 -6.70 17.04 8.84
CA SER A 235 -5.69 17.49 9.81
C SER A 235 -4.51 16.53 9.89
N LEU A 236 -4.76 15.21 9.90
CA LEU A 236 -3.70 14.21 9.84
C LEU A 236 -2.93 14.27 8.51
N CYS A 237 -3.62 14.37 7.38
CA CYS A 237 -2.97 14.51 6.08
C CYS A 237 -2.06 15.74 6.02
N ARG A 238 -2.50 16.89 6.58
CA ARG A 238 -1.67 18.09 6.69
C ARG A 238 -0.47 17.89 7.62
N LEU A 239 -0.65 17.23 8.76
CA LEU A 239 0.46 16.92 9.68
C LEU A 239 1.54 16.06 9.02
N PHE A 240 1.16 15.16 8.12
CA PHE A 240 2.05 14.21 7.45
C PHE A 240 2.40 14.57 6.01
N ASP A 241 2.13 15.82 5.58
CA ASP A 241 2.45 16.30 4.23
C ASP A 241 1.87 15.40 3.13
N ILE A 242 0.62 14.94 3.33
CA ILE A 242 -0.14 14.14 2.37
C ILE A 242 -1.07 15.06 1.61
N ILE A 243 -0.96 15.05 0.29
CA ILE A 243 -1.79 15.87 -0.61
C ILE A 243 -3.13 15.16 -0.80
N ILE A 244 -4.23 15.85 -0.53
CA ILE A 244 -5.58 15.33 -0.79
C ILE A 244 -6.06 15.82 -2.16
N VAL A 245 -6.65 14.91 -2.93
CA VAL A 245 -7.38 15.21 -4.17
C VAL A 245 -8.78 14.60 -4.04
N GLU A 246 -9.79 15.45 -3.92
CA GLU A 246 -11.20 15.04 -3.93
C GLU A 246 -11.75 15.14 -5.35
N ASN A 247 -12.05 13.99 -5.94
CA ASN A 247 -12.62 13.87 -7.28
C ASN A 247 -14.15 13.90 -7.19
N GLU A 248 -14.79 14.51 -8.19
CA GLU A 248 -16.24 14.41 -8.36
C GLU A 248 -16.59 12.96 -8.73
N LYS A 249 -17.59 12.41 -8.02
CA LYS A 249 -18.07 11.06 -8.30
C LYS A 249 -19.06 11.11 -9.45
N ARG A 250 -18.74 10.47 -10.57
CA ARG A 250 -19.69 10.35 -11.69
C ARG A 250 -20.96 9.61 -11.23
N PRO A 251 -22.16 9.95 -11.73
CA PRO A 251 -23.38 9.21 -11.40
C PRO A 251 -23.32 7.75 -11.84
N ASP A 252 -22.63 7.47 -12.96
CA ASP A 252 -22.39 6.13 -13.49
C ASP A 252 -20.93 5.70 -13.25
N GLY A 253 -20.73 4.78 -12.30
CA GLY A 253 -19.39 4.19 -12.04
C GLY A 253 -18.88 3.30 -13.18
N GLY A 254 -19.71 3.00 -14.19
CA GLY A 254 -19.47 1.95 -15.17
C GLY A 254 -19.53 0.54 -14.54
N PRO A 255 -19.38 -0.52 -15.34
CA PRO A 255 -19.29 -1.88 -14.84
C PRO A 255 -18.19 -1.98 -13.77
N TRP A 256 -18.53 -2.58 -12.63
CA TRP A 256 -17.62 -2.80 -11.50
C TRP A 256 -16.88 -1.55 -10.99
N ASN A 257 -17.46 -0.36 -11.20
CA ASN A 257 -16.88 0.92 -10.78
C ASN A 257 -15.55 1.28 -11.48
N ILE A 258 -15.29 0.74 -12.67
CA ILE A 258 -14.05 0.99 -13.41
C ILE A 258 -13.82 2.49 -13.68
N ARG A 259 -14.87 3.28 -13.93
CA ARG A 259 -14.74 4.72 -14.17
C ARG A 259 -14.22 5.44 -12.93
N TYR A 260 -14.63 4.99 -11.74
CA TYR A 260 -14.11 5.51 -10.49
C TYR A 260 -12.61 5.21 -10.33
N GLN A 261 -12.14 4.05 -10.78
CA GLN A 261 -10.71 3.73 -10.77
C GLN A 261 -9.91 4.64 -11.70
N PHE A 262 -10.42 4.94 -12.89
CA PHE A 262 -9.78 5.90 -13.82
C PHE A 262 -9.78 7.32 -13.28
N ASP A 263 -10.93 7.82 -12.82
CA ASP A 263 -11.05 9.21 -12.36
C ASP A 263 -10.16 9.49 -11.16
N SER A 264 -10.14 8.59 -10.17
CA SER A 264 -9.31 8.75 -8.99
C SER A 264 -7.81 8.61 -9.30
N THR A 265 -7.41 7.63 -10.11
CA THR A 265 -6.00 7.47 -10.50
C THR A 265 -5.51 8.68 -11.28
N ASN A 266 -6.26 9.10 -12.31
CA ASN A 266 -5.90 10.23 -13.15
C ASN A 266 -5.98 11.56 -12.39
N GLY A 267 -6.90 11.71 -11.44
CA GLY A 267 -6.95 12.86 -10.52
C GLY A 267 -5.66 13.02 -9.73
N GLY A 268 -5.16 11.92 -9.15
CA GLY A 268 -3.90 11.90 -8.44
C GLY A 268 -2.71 12.20 -9.34
N ILE A 269 -2.59 11.53 -10.48
CA ILE A 269 -1.50 11.76 -11.44
C ILE A 269 -1.50 13.20 -11.96
N ARG A 270 -2.68 13.77 -12.26
CA ARG A 270 -2.78 15.17 -12.69
C ARG A 270 -2.20 16.14 -11.66
N LYS A 271 -2.34 15.86 -10.37
CA LYS A 271 -1.76 16.70 -9.30
C LYS A 271 -0.23 16.71 -9.30
N LEU A 272 0.40 15.70 -9.89
CA LEU A 272 1.86 15.63 -10.09
C LEU A 272 2.32 16.42 -11.33
N SER A 273 1.39 16.87 -12.19
CA SER A 273 1.72 17.61 -13.42
C SER A 273 2.47 18.89 -13.08
N GLY A 274 3.68 19.03 -13.62
CA GLY A 274 4.56 20.18 -13.38
C GLY A 274 5.70 19.91 -12.40
N ASN A 275 5.64 18.83 -11.62
CA ASN A 275 6.78 18.40 -10.82
C ASN A 275 7.75 17.58 -11.69
N LYS A 276 8.74 18.24 -12.28
CA LYS A 276 9.76 17.61 -13.15
C LYS A 276 10.69 16.65 -12.41
N GLN A 277 10.73 16.67 -11.08
CA GLN A 277 11.52 15.73 -10.28
C GLN A 277 10.89 14.33 -10.28
N ILE A 278 9.55 14.27 -10.29
CA ILE A 278 8.81 13.00 -10.25
C ILE A 278 8.84 12.34 -11.62
N LYS A 279 9.45 11.15 -11.66
CA LYS A 279 9.57 10.29 -12.85
C LYS A 279 8.71 9.05 -12.74
N TYR A 280 8.51 8.56 -11.52
CA TYR A 280 7.81 7.30 -11.26
C TYR A 280 6.58 7.51 -10.37
N VAL A 281 5.57 6.67 -10.57
CA VAL A 281 4.37 6.63 -9.72
C VAL A 281 4.17 5.21 -9.22
N PHE A 282 3.96 5.07 -7.92
CA PHE A 282 3.35 3.90 -7.30
C PHE A 282 1.87 4.18 -7.06
N LYS A 283 1.02 3.51 -7.84
CA LYS A 283 -0.44 3.53 -7.71
C LYS A 283 -0.87 2.37 -6.81
N THR A 284 -1.69 2.62 -5.79
CA THR A 284 -2.22 1.57 -4.89
C THR A 284 -3.61 1.89 -4.35
N ARG A 285 -4.43 0.88 -4.09
CA ARG A 285 -5.78 1.13 -3.52
C ARG A 285 -5.74 1.57 -2.06
N THR A 286 -6.76 2.30 -1.64
CA THR A 286 -6.98 2.73 -0.24
C THR A 286 -7.22 1.60 0.75
N ASP A 287 -7.53 0.38 0.28
CA ASP A 287 -7.75 -0.83 1.07
C ASP A 287 -6.55 -1.80 1.03
N GLN A 288 -5.39 -1.33 0.54
CA GLN A 288 -4.16 -2.11 0.39
C GLN A 288 -2.96 -1.47 1.09
N ILE A 289 -2.05 -2.30 1.59
CA ILE A 289 -0.78 -1.89 2.20
C ILE A 289 0.35 -2.85 1.80
N ILE A 290 1.54 -2.29 1.63
CA ILE A 290 2.80 -3.01 1.48
C ILE A 290 3.59 -2.78 2.78
N LEU A 291 3.85 -3.84 3.54
CA LEU A 291 4.52 -3.73 4.84
C LEU A 291 6.05 -3.82 4.75
N LEU A 292 6.60 -4.11 3.56
CA LEU A 292 8.04 -4.14 3.34
C LEU A 292 8.59 -2.70 3.21
N PRO A 293 9.42 -2.19 4.14
CA PRO A 293 9.85 -0.79 4.14
C PRO A 293 10.61 -0.34 2.89
N ASP A 294 11.36 -1.22 2.23
CA ASP A 294 12.20 -0.91 1.05
C ASP A 294 11.52 -1.21 -0.30
N PHE A 295 10.20 -1.41 -0.33
CA PHE A 295 9.49 -1.84 -1.54
C PHE A 295 9.66 -0.91 -2.76
N LEU A 296 9.70 0.41 -2.59
CA LEU A 296 9.89 1.34 -3.70
C LEU A 296 11.32 1.28 -4.26
N ILE A 297 12.30 1.07 -3.39
CA ILE A 297 13.69 0.86 -3.80
C ILE A 297 13.78 -0.42 -4.62
N TYR A 298 13.17 -1.50 -4.13
CA TYR A 298 13.09 -2.78 -4.83
C TYR A 298 12.44 -2.62 -6.22
N MET A 299 11.25 -2.04 -6.29
CA MET A 299 10.56 -1.79 -7.57
C MET A 299 11.36 -0.92 -8.54
N LYS A 300 12.02 0.14 -8.05
CA LYS A 300 12.88 1.00 -8.88
C LYS A 300 14.09 0.24 -9.42
N ASN A 301 14.70 -0.63 -8.62
CA ASN A 301 15.79 -1.49 -9.05
C ASN A 301 15.33 -2.49 -10.11
N MET A 302 14.14 -3.07 -9.96
CA MET A 302 13.56 -3.98 -10.94
C MET A 302 13.35 -3.31 -12.31
N ILE A 303 12.77 -2.11 -12.35
CA ILE A 303 12.63 -1.34 -13.60
C ILE A 303 13.98 -1.06 -14.28
N ASN A 304 15.03 -0.80 -13.48
CA ASN A 304 16.35 -0.51 -14.02
C ASN A 304 17.09 -1.76 -14.51
N LEU A 305 16.91 -2.88 -13.83
CA LEU A 305 17.54 -4.15 -14.17
C LEU A 305 16.94 -4.76 -15.44
N PHE A 306 15.63 -4.58 -15.65
CA PHE A 306 14.89 -5.10 -16.79
C PHE A 306 14.41 -3.95 -17.67
N PRO A 307 15.27 -3.40 -18.54
CA PRO A 307 14.90 -2.28 -19.41
C PRO A 307 13.83 -2.68 -20.42
N ILE A 308 13.13 -1.67 -20.94
CA ILE A 308 12.14 -1.83 -22.01
C ILE A 308 12.83 -1.76 -23.37
N GLU A 309 12.35 -2.55 -24.34
CA GLU A 309 12.91 -2.61 -25.70
C GLU A 309 12.05 -1.87 -26.73
N THR A 310 10.82 -1.51 -26.38
CA THR A 310 9.86 -0.78 -27.22
C THR A 310 10.02 0.74 -27.06
N ASN A 311 9.72 1.50 -28.12
CA ASN A 311 9.73 2.97 -28.11
C ASN A 311 8.39 3.58 -27.68
N GLU A 312 7.36 2.74 -27.53
CA GLU A 312 5.98 3.14 -27.18
C GLU A 312 5.83 3.49 -25.70
N MET A 313 6.74 3.01 -24.86
CA MET A 313 6.75 3.20 -23.41
C MET A 313 8.12 3.68 -22.95
N LYS A 314 8.16 4.42 -21.83
CA LYS A 314 9.44 4.88 -21.26
C LYS A 314 10.11 3.82 -20.41
N LYS A 315 9.32 3.05 -19.66
CA LYS A 315 9.76 1.96 -18.77
C LYS A 315 8.69 0.88 -18.73
N ARG A 316 9.07 -0.31 -18.27
CA ARG A 316 8.10 -1.38 -17.98
C ARG A 316 7.20 -0.97 -16.80
N ILE A 317 5.99 -1.52 -16.77
CA ILE A 317 5.07 -1.37 -15.63
C ILE A 317 5.17 -2.63 -14.76
N ILE A 318 5.38 -2.42 -13.46
CA ILE A 318 5.38 -3.48 -12.46
C ILE A 318 3.95 -3.69 -11.95
N PHE A 319 3.54 -4.96 -11.93
CA PHE A 319 2.29 -5.42 -11.32
C PHE A 319 2.56 -6.46 -10.23
N LEU A 320 1.54 -6.75 -9.42
CA LEU A 320 1.58 -7.87 -8.49
C LEU A 320 1.51 -9.20 -9.25
N GLY A 321 2.49 -10.05 -8.98
CA GLY A 321 2.51 -11.46 -9.34
C GLY A 321 1.61 -12.29 -8.43
N GLY A 322 1.01 -13.34 -8.98
CA GLY A 322 -0.07 -14.07 -8.32
C GLY A 322 -1.34 -13.22 -8.16
N TYR A 323 -2.20 -13.58 -7.19
CA TYR A 323 -3.41 -12.80 -6.84
C TYR A 323 -4.35 -12.49 -8.03
N ALA A 324 -4.68 -13.51 -8.83
CA ALA A 324 -5.51 -13.42 -10.04
C ALA A 324 -4.85 -12.82 -11.29
N SER A 325 -3.53 -12.57 -11.28
CA SER A 325 -2.75 -12.46 -12.53
C SER A 325 -2.55 -13.86 -13.12
N MET A 326 -3.04 -14.09 -14.34
CA MET A 326 -3.11 -15.42 -14.94
C MET A 326 -2.26 -15.54 -16.20
N CYS A 327 -1.67 -16.70 -16.46
CA CYS A 327 -0.91 -16.92 -17.70
C CYS A 327 -1.83 -17.26 -18.87
N THR A 328 -2.91 -18.00 -18.64
CA THR A 328 -3.78 -18.50 -19.73
C THR A 328 -5.14 -17.81 -19.86
N TYR A 329 -5.36 -16.75 -19.08
CA TYR A 329 -6.45 -15.81 -19.30
C TYR A 329 -5.89 -14.56 -19.98
N PRO A 330 -6.19 -14.31 -21.28
CA PRO A 330 -5.64 -13.17 -22.01
C PRO A 330 -5.88 -11.85 -21.28
N PHE A 331 -4.79 -11.10 -21.07
CA PHE A 331 -4.78 -9.76 -20.47
C PHE A 331 -5.22 -9.70 -19.00
N ARG A 332 -5.47 -10.82 -18.32
CA ARG A 332 -5.85 -10.84 -16.91
C ARG A 332 -4.63 -10.60 -16.02
N ILE A 333 -4.43 -9.33 -15.66
CA ILE A 333 -3.39 -8.89 -14.71
C ILE A 333 -4.07 -8.14 -13.56
N THR A 334 -3.56 -8.33 -12.34
CA THR A 334 -4.03 -7.62 -11.16
C THR A 334 -3.60 -6.15 -11.20
N ASP A 335 -4.51 -5.29 -11.65
CA ASP A 335 -4.26 -3.87 -11.91
C ASP A 335 -4.46 -2.96 -10.67
N PHE A 336 -4.74 -3.55 -9.51
CA PHE A 336 -5.02 -2.79 -8.30
C PHE A 336 -3.82 -1.98 -7.81
N GLN A 337 -2.62 -2.47 -8.08
CA GLN A 337 -1.36 -1.79 -7.88
C GLN A 337 -0.56 -1.73 -9.18
N ALA A 338 0.14 -0.62 -9.40
CA ALA A 338 1.03 -0.49 -10.54
C ALA A 338 2.19 0.45 -10.18
N PHE A 339 3.40 0.09 -10.58
CA PHE A 339 4.58 0.96 -10.47
C PHE A 339 5.24 1.14 -11.82
N GLY A 340 5.53 2.37 -12.22
CA GLY A 340 6.10 2.64 -13.54
C GLY A 340 6.44 4.10 -13.74
N HIS A 341 6.96 4.43 -14.91
CA HIS A 341 7.16 5.83 -15.29
C HIS A 341 5.80 6.54 -15.33
N ILE A 342 5.73 7.79 -14.85
CA ILE A 342 4.47 8.54 -14.68
C ILE A 342 3.63 8.61 -15.96
N ASP A 343 4.26 8.84 -17.12
CA ASP A 343 3.56 8.85 -18.41
C ASP A 343 2.99 7.48 -18.79
N ASP A 344 3.70 6.39 -18.51
CA ASP A 344 3.25 5.03 -18.85
C ASP A 344 2.07 4.63 -17.95
N ILE A 345 2.13 4.94 -16.64
CA ILE A 345 1.03 4.74 -15.70
C ILE A 345 -0.18 5.60 -16.08
N ARG A 346 0.03 6.86 -16.47
CA ARG A 346 -1.05 7.72 -16.97
C ARG A 346 -1.71 7.09 -18.19
N ASN A 347 -0.92 6.67 -19.18
CA ASN A 347 -1.46 6.08 -20.40
C ASN A 347 -2.19 4.75 -20.13
N TYR A 348 -1.74 3.98 -19.14
CA TYR A 348 -2.37 2.73 -18.72
C TYR A 348 -3.78 2.92 -18.12
N TYR A 349 -3.98 3.98 -17.32
CA TYR A 349 -5.29 4.31 -16.75
C TYR A 349 -6.05 5.39 -17.52
N ASP A 350 -5.51 5.83 -18.65
CA ASP A 350 -6.23 6.60 -19.65
C ASP A 350 -7.07 5.61 -20.48
N ASN A 351 -8.34 5.87 -20.71
CA ASN A 351 -9.18 4.95 -21.48
C ASN A 351 -10.24 5.72 -22.27
N GLU A 352 -10.66 5.14 -23.40
CA GLU A 352 -11.79 5.63 -24.18
C GLU A 352 -13.11 5.40 -23.42
N ASP A 353 -14.09 6.28 -23.62
CA ASP A 353 -15.38 6.21 -22.90
C ASP A 353 -16.22 4.96 -23.24
N SER A 354 -15.92 4.26 -24.35
CA SER A 354 -16.67 3.07 -24.76
C SER A 354 -16.31 1.85 -23.92
N LEU A 355 -17.27 1.46 -23.07
CA LEU A 355 -17.19 0.31 -22.17
C LEU A 355 -17.89 -0.93 -22.74
N GLU A 356 -18.12 -0.99 -24.05
CA GLU A 356 -18.93 -2.03 -24.72
C GLU A 356 -18.37 -3.45 -24.55
N ARG A 357 -17.05 -3.59 -24.38
CA ARG A 357 -16.37 -4.89 -24.18
C ARG A 357 -16.44 -5.41 -22.75
N LEU A 358 -16.85 -4.56 -21.80
CA LEU A 358 -16.93 -4.97 -20.41
C LEU A 358 -18.14 -5.86 -20.16
N GLU A 359 -17.95 -6.83 -19.28
CA GLU A 359 -19.05 -7.53 -18.65
C GLU A 359 -19.89 -6.57 -17.80
N TYR A 360 -21.01 -6.12 -18.34
CA TYR A 360 -22.07 -5.49 -17.56
C TYR A 360 -22.62 -6.52 -16.55
N THR A 361 -22.67 -6.11 -15.28
CA THR A 361 -23.00 -6.97 -14.13
C THR A 361 -24.33 -7.75 -14.31
N VAL A 362 -24.27 -9.05 -13.95
CA VAL A 362 -25.35 -9.99 -13.51
C VAL A 362 -26.05 -10.89 -14.55
N SER A 363 -25.97 -10.69 -15.87
CA SER A 363 -26.57 -11.67 -16.78
C SER A 363 -25.64 -12.89 -17.00
N GLU A 364 -25.94 -13.97 -16.27
CA GLU A 364 -25.33 -15.32 -16.28
C GLU A 364 -24.13 -15.53 -15.32
N ASN A 365 -24.41 -15.52 -14.01
CA ASN A 365 -23.51 -16.07 -12.99
C ASN A 365 -22.98 -17.48 -13.37
N GLU A 366 -23.76 -18.29 -14.08
CA GLU A 366 -23.33 -19.61 -14.58
C GLU A 366 -22.23 -19.52 -15.64
N THR A 367 -22.34 -18.61 -16.61
CA THR A 367 -21.35 -18.45 -17.68
C THR A 367 -20.04 -17.87 -17.14
N ARG A 368 -20.11 -16.88 -16.24
CA ARG A 368 -18.91 -16.31 -15.58
C ARG A 368 -18.22 -17.31 -14.67
N LEU A 369 -19.00 -18.01 -13.84
CA LEU A 369 -18.47 -19.06 -12.98
C LEU A 369 -17.87 -20.18 -13.84
N SER A 370 -18.51 -20.56 -14.95
CA SER A 370 -17.97 -21.55 -15.89
C SER A 370 -16.67 -21.09 -16.57
N GLN A 371 -16.58 -19.86 -17.08
CA GLN A 371 -15.37 -19.30 -17.69
C GLN A 371 -14.23 -19.23 -16.69
N TYR A 372 -14.50 -18.67 -15.51
CA TYR A 372 -13.53 -18.55 -14.42
C TYR A 372 -13.12 -19.93 -13.88
N LEU A 373 -14.05 -20.86 -13.67
CA LEU A 373 -13.75 -22.24 -13.25
C LEU A 373 -12.96 -23.01 -14.31
N ASN A 374 -13.23 -22.80 -15.60
CA ASN A 374 -12.49 -23.45 -16.68
C ASN A 374 -11.02 -23.01 -16.72
N VAL A 375 -10.71 -21.77 -16.32
CA VAL A 375 -9.34 -21.27 -16.18
C VAL A 375 -8.75 -21.66 -14.81
N LEU A 376 -9.50 -21.46 -13.72
CA LEU A 376 -9.07 -21.82 -12.37
C LEU A 376 -8.79 -23.30 -12.19
N ALA A 377 -9.57 -24.20 -12.81
CA ALA A 377 -9.29 -25.64 -12.76
C ALA A 377 -7.94 -26.00 -13.38
N ARG A 378 -7.40 -25.15 -14.27
CA ARG A 378 -6.08 -25.31 -14.91
C ARG A 378 -4.97 -24.64 -14.12
N SER A 379 -5.32 -23.68 -13.27
CA SER A 379 -4.41 -22.85 -12.49
C SER A 379 -3.31 -23.62 -11.74
N PRO A 380 -3.57 -24.79 -11.12
CA PRO A 380 -2.53 -25.56 -10.43
C PRO A 380 -1.51 -26.21 -11.37
N TYR A 381 -1.80 -26.23 -12.67
CA TYR A 381 -0.97 -26.84 -13.72
C TYR A 381 -0.36 -25.79 -14.66
N GLU A 382 -0.67 -24.51 -14.48
CA GLU A 382 -0.06 -23.44 -15.26
C GLU A 382 1.41 -23.29 -14.87
N SER A 383 2.29 -23.44 -15.86
CA SER A 383 3.72 -23.21 -15.73
C SER A 383 4.24 -22.61 -17.03
N PHE A 384 5.43 -22.01 -16.99
CA PHE A 384 6.12 -21.58 -18.19
C PHE A 384 6.20 -22.70 -19.25
N TYR A 385 6.53 -23.93 -18.83
CA TYR A 385 6.61 -25.08 -19.73
C TYR A 385 5.28 -25.37 -20.40
N TYR A 386 4.20 -25.40 -19.62
CA TYR A 386 2.86 -25.61 -20.13
C TYR A 386 2.51 -24.56 -21.20
N ILE A 387 2.63 -23.26 -20.90
CA ILE A 387 2.29 -22.21 -21.88
C ILE A 387 3.20 -22.22 -23.11
N SER A 388 4.50 -22.51 -22.94
CA SER A 388 5.46 -22.55 -24.05
C SER A 388 5.24 -23.73 -24.99
N SER A 389 4.51 -24.76 -24.54
CA SER A 389 4.16 -25.94 -25.33
C SER A 389 2.82 -25.82 -26.06
N MET A 390 2.01 -24.79 -25.75
CA MET A 390 0.69 -24.63 -26.37
C MET A 390 0.80 -24.25 -27.84
N GLY A 391 0.23 -25.08 -28.72
CA GLY A 391 0.10 -24.77 -30.14
C GLY A 391 -1.01 -23.75 -30.43
N TYR A 392 -0.97 -23.14 -31.61
CA TYR A 392 -1.95 -22.15 -32.05
C TYR A 392 -3.41 -22.61 -31.88
N GLU A 393 -3.74 -23.83 -32.32
CA GLU A 393 -5.12 -24.36 -32.21
C GLU A 393 -5.60 -24.48 -30.75
N ASP A 394 -4.72 -24.91 -29.83
CA ASP A 394 -5.04 -25.01 -28.41
C ASP A 394 -5.25 -23.62 -27.79
N ARG A 395 -4.43 -22.62 -28.17
CA ARG A 395 -4.59 -21.24 -27.71
C ARG A 395 -5.91 -20.64 -28.18
N MET A 396 -6.24 -20.80 -29.46
CA MET A 396 -7.51 -20.33 -30.03
C MET A 396 -8.72 -21.01 -29.38
N LYS A 397 -8.64 -22.33 -29.15
CA LYS A 397 -9.68 -23.10 -28.45
C LYS A 397 -9.85 -22.68 -27.00
N LEU A 398 -8.79 -22.27 -26.32
CA LEU A 398 -8.87 -21.74 -24.96
C LEU A 398 -9.54 -20.36 -24.95
N CYS A 399 -9.10 -19.44 -25.79
CA CYS A 399 -9.67 -18.09 -25.89
C CYS A 399 -11.17 -18.12 -26.23
N SER A 400 -11.59 -19.02 -27.13
CA SER A 400 -13.00 -19.14 -27.51
C SER A 400 -13.91 -19.59 -26.35
N LYS A 401 -13.37 -20.30 -25.35
CA LYS A 401 -14.10 -20.68 -24.13
C LYS A 401 -14.26 -19.55 -23.13
N ILE A 402 -13.31 -18.61 -23.09
CA ILE A 402 -13.34 -17.45 -22.19
C ILE A 402 -14.43 -16.45 -22.63
N GLY A 403 -14.73 -16.38 -23.93
CA GLY A 403 -15.82 -15.55 -24.46
C GLY A 403 -15.36 -14.16 -24.89
N LYS A 404 -16.32 -13.34 -25.37
CA LYS A 404 -16.04 -12.02 -26.00
C LYS A 404 -16.06 -10.84 -25.02
N LYS A 405 -16.67 -11.00 -23.85
CA LYS A 405 -16.73 -9.95 -22.83
C LYS A 405 -15.57 -10.12 -21.85
N GLN A 406 -15.20 -9.03 -21.19
CA GLN A 406 -14.01 -8.96 -20.34
C GLN A 406 -14.37 -8.48 -18.94
N ASP A 407 -13.67 -9.03 -17.96
CA ASP A 407 -13.59 -8.42 -16.64
C ASP A 407 -12.86 -7.05 -16.72
N PRO A 408 -13.09 -6.15 -15.73
CA PRO A 408 -12.49 -4.83 -15.72
C PRO A 408 -10.98 -4.82 -15.89
N GLU A 409 -10.28 -5.74 -15.22
CA GLU A 409 -8.83 -5.77 -15.23
C GLU A 409 -8.28 -6.17 -16.61
N SER A 410 -8.84 -7.24 -17.20
CA SER A 410 -8.48 -7.65 -18.57
C SER A 410 -8.73 -6.55 -19.60
N PHE A 411 -9.83 -5.80 -19.44
CA PHE A 411 -10.15 -4.68 -20.32
C PHE A 411 -9.15 -3.52 -20.23
N ILE A 412 -8.67 -3.18 -19.02
CA ILE A 412 -7.69 -2.10 -18.84
C ILE A 412 -6.40 -2.44 -19.56
N VAL A 413 -5.87 -3.65 -19.30
CA VAL A 413 -4.61 -4.10 -19.89
C VAL A 413 -4.73 -4.20 -21.42
N GLN A 414 -5.81 -4.80 -21.94
CA GLN A 414 -5.99 -4.91 -23.38
C GLN A 414 -6.18 -3.55 -24.04
N SER A 415 -6.96 -2.64 -23.44
CA SER A 415 -7.16 -1.28 -23.97
C SER A 415 -5.82 -0.53 -24.05
N PHE A 416 -4.99 -0.61 -23.00
CA PHE A 416 -3.65 -0.05 -23.03
C PHE A 416 -2.80 -0.66 -24.15
N TYR A 417 -2.78 -1.99 -24.25
CA TYR A 417 -2.02 -2.69 -25.29
C TYR A 417 -2.44 -2.26 -26.69
N GLU A 418 -3.74 -2.23 -26.99
CA GLU A 418 -4.27 -1.86 -28.30
C GLU A 418 -3.99 -0.41 -28.68
N ARG A 419 -4.15 0.54 -27.73
CA ARG A 419 -3.98 1.97 -28.01
C ARG A 419 -2.51 2.39 -28.07
N VAL A 420 -1.70 1.91 -27.13
CA VAL A 420 -0.34 2.42 -26.90
C VAL A 420 0.69 1.56 -27.62
N ILE A 421 0.57 0.24 -27.51
CA ILE A 421 1.59 -0.70 -27.99
C ILE A 421 1.30 -1.15 -29.42
N LEU A 422 0.13 -1.74 -29.64
CA LEU A 422 -0.25 -2.37 -30.91
C LEU A 422 -0.77 -1.35 -31.93
N LYS A 423 -1.31 -0.22 -31.48
CA LYS A 423 -1.89 0.87 -32.31
C LYS A 423 -3.00 0.40 -33.25
N ARG A 424 -3.68 -0.70 -32.91
CA ARG A 424 -4.90 -1.21 -33.53
C ARG A 424 -5.67 -2.06 -32.53
N ARG A 425 -6.98 -2.22 -32.77
CA ARG A 425 -7.80 -3.16 -32.00
C ARG A 425 -7.50 -4.60 -32.41
N LEU A 426 -7.56 -5.51 -31.44
CA LEU A 426 -7.54 -6.95 -31.69
C LEU A 426 -8.90 -7.41 -32.20
N ASN A 427 -8.92 -8.43 -33.06
CA ASN A 427 -10.10 -9.04 -33.64
C ASN A 427 -10.15 -10.55 -33.40
N GLU A 428 -11.22 -11.22 -33.84
CA GLU A 428 -11.48 -12.64 -33.55
C GLU A 428 -10.46 -13.61 -34.18
N ASN A 429 -9.71 -13.16 -35.18
CA ASN A 429 -8.65 -13.96 -35.81
C ASN A 429 -7.29 -13.75 -35.14
N ASP A 430 -7.14 -12.77 -34.25
CA ASP A 430 -5.89 -12.55 -33.53
C ASP A 430 -5.73 -13.58 -32.41
N ASP A 431 -4.52 -14.11 -32.28
CA ASP A 431 -4.15 -14.98 -31.16
C ASP A 431 -3.95 -14.14 -29.89
N LEU A 432 -5.04 -13.97 -29.14
CA LEU A 432 -5.08 -13.11 -27.95
C LEU A 432 -4.04 -13.51 -26.89
N LEU A 433 -3.81 -14.81 -26.68
CA LEU A 433 -2.80 -15.28 -25.73
C LEU A 433 -1.39 -14.93 -26.19
N GLN A 434 -1.12 -15.08 -27.47
CA GLN A 434 0.18 -14.74 -28.04
C GLN A 434 0.48 -13.24 -27.92
N HIS A 435 -0.52 -12.38 -28.19
CA HIS A 435 -0.43 -10.94 -27.96
C HIS A 435 -0.24 -10.59 -26.48
N TYR A 436 -0.99 -11.27 -25.60
CA TYR A 436 -0.87 -11.08 -24.16
C TYR A 436 0.51 -11.47 -23.63
N TRP A 437 1.05 -12.63 -24.01
CA TRP A 437 2.40 -13.04 -23.61
C TRP A 437 3.47 -12.12 -24.16
N LYS A 438 3.26 -11.54 -25.35
CA LYS A 438 4.16 -10.54 -25.92
C LYS A 438 4.16 -9.28 -25.05
N PHE A 439 2.97 -8.81 -24.67
CA PHE A 439 2.82 -7.70 -23.74
C PHE A 439 3.52 -7.98 -22.39
N VAL A 440 3.28 -9.15 -21.79
CA VAL A 440 3.93 -9.58 -20.54
C VAL A 440 5.45 -9.60 -20.66
N LYS A 441 5.97 -10.13 -21.78
CA LYS A 441 7.41 -10.19 -22.03
C LYS A 441 8.04 -8.82 -22.24
N GLU A 442 7.40 -7.92 -22.98
CA GLU A 442 8.03 -6.70 -23.49
C GLU A 442 7.74 -5.47 -22.63
N CYS A 443 6.59 -5.44 -21.96
CA CYS A 443 6.05 -4.21 -21.35
C CYS A 443 5.94 -4.28 -19.82
N THR A 444 6.01 -5.47 -19.21
CA THR A 444 5.73 -5.61 -17.78
C THR A 444 6.86 -6.28 -16.98
N ILE A 445 6.74 -6.16 -15.66
CA ILE A 445 7.48 -6.90 -14.64
C ILE A 445 6.45 -7.37 -13.60
N PHE A 446 6.65 -8.56 -13.04
CA PHE A 446 5.82 -9.06 -11.94
C PHE A 446 6.67 -9.23 -10.68
N ILE A 447 6.12 -8.80 -9.55
CA ILE A 447 6.68 -9.03 -8.22
C ILE A 447 5.60 -9.69 -7.39
N ASP A 448 5.92 -10.83 -6.79
CA ASP A 448 4.94 -11.59 -6.02
C ASP A 448 4.52 -10.83 -4.76
N SER A 449 3.22 -10.90 -4.44
CA SER A 449 2.62 -10.29 -3.24
C SER A 449 3.38 -10.60 -1.96
N ASP A 450 3.86 -11.84 -1.87
CA ASP A 450 4.55 -12.36 -0.69
C ASP A 450 5.86 -11.58 -0.54
N GLU A 451 6.65 -11.39 -1.60
CA GLU A 451 7.92 -10.63 -1.56
C GLU A 451 7.78 -9.20 -1.05
N LEU A 452 6.58 -8.61 -1.12
CA LEU A 452 6.28 -7.25 -0.71
C LEU A 452 5.65 -7.16 0.69
N LEU A 453 5.38 -8.28 1.37
CA LEU A 453 4.55 -8.29 2.59
C LEU A 453 3.20 -7.57 2.33
N PHE A 454 2.58 -7.86 1.18
CA PHE A 454 1.33 -7.24 0.76
C PHE A 454 0.16 -7.70 1.64
N TYR A 455 -0.71 -6.76 2.03
CA TYR A 455 -1.94 -7.04 2.75
C TYR A 455 -3.12 -6.28 2.13
N TRP A 456 -4.26 -6.98 2.02
CA TRP A 456 -5.49 -6.44 1.45
C TRP A 456 -6.65 -6.57 2.43
N ASN A 457 -7.07 -5.45 3.02
CA ASN A 457 -8.11 -5.43 4.06
C ASN A 457 -9.44 -6.03 3.61
N LYS A 458 -9.87 -5.72 2.37
CA LYS A 458 -11.17 -6.17 1.84
C LYS A 458 -11.30 -7.70 1.75
N TYR A 459 -10.18 -8.40 1.62
CA TYR A 459 -10.15 -9.83 1.38
C TYR A 459 -9.18 -10.56 2.31
N SER A 460 -9.00 -10.03 3.53
CA SER A 460 -8.17 -10.65 4.55
C SER A 460 -8.51 -12.14 4.66
N ASP A 461 -9.78 -12.49 4.81
CA ASP A 461 -10.16 -13.89 5.08
C ASP A 461 -10.09 -14.81 3.84
N LYS A 462 -9.79 -14.29 2.65
CA LYS A 462 -9.86 -15.08 1.38
C LYS A 462 -8.52 -15.40 0.76
N TYR A 463 -7.52 -14.54 0.93
CA TYR A 463 -6.23 -14.70 0.25
C TYR A 463 -5.06 -14.90 1.21
N ILE A 464 -5.33 -14.89 2.51
CA ILE A 464 -4.31 -15.07 3.54
C ILE A 464 -3.69 -16.47 3.52
N ASP A 465 -4.46 -17.49 3.13
CA ASP A 465 -3.97 -18.87 3.05
C ASP A 465 -3.37 -19.22 1.68
N LEU A 466 -3.37 -18.29 0.72
CA LEU A 466 -2.92 -18.53 -0.65
C LEU A 466 -1.57 -17.87 -0.87
N SER A 467 -0.50 -18.64 -0.70
CA SER A 467 0.82 -18.22 -1.20
C SER A 467 0.70 -17.85 -2.68
N SER A 468 1.44 -16.83 -3.10
CA SER A 468 1.63 -16.50 -4.53
C SER A 468 2.01 -17.75 -5.37
N ASN A 469 2.75 -18.70 -4.77
CA ASN A 469 3.14 -19.99 -5.36
C ASN A 469 1.99 -21.00 -5.50
N ILE A 470 0.88 -20.81 -4.79
CA ILE A 470 -0.32 -21.66 -4.81
C ILE A 470 -1.50 -20.90 -5.48
N SER A 471 -1.27 -19.65 -5.89
CA SER A 471 -2.34 -18.78 -6.38
C SER A 471 -2.93 -19.27 -7.71
N ASP A 472 -4.25 -19.06 -7.80
CA ASP A 472 -5.16 -19.20 -8.94
C ASP A 472 -4.63 -18.62 -10.27
N GLY A 473 -3.57 -19.17 -10.88
CA GLY A 473 -3.22 -18.96 -12.29
C GLY A 473 -1.80 -18.46 -12.58
N GLY A 474 -0.91 -18.52 -11.60
CA GLY A 474 0.52 -18.78 -11.83
C GLY A 474 1.36 -17.74 -12.58
N LEU A 475 0.89 -16.51 -12.83
CA LEU A 475 1.78 -15.44 -13.32
C LEU A 475 2.57 -14.82 -12.15
N THR A 476 3.47 -15.64 -11.59
CA THR A 476 4.41 -15.26 -10.54
C THR A 476 5.65 -14.56 -11.13
N HIS A 477 6.50 -14.01 -10.26
CA HIS A 477 7.80 -13.48 -10.64
C HIS A 477 8.64 -14.50 -11.42
N SER A 478 8.67 -15.77 -10.95
CA SER A 478 9.45 -16.83 -11.58
C SER A 478 8.92 -17.23 -12.97
N THR A 479 7.60 -17.29 -13.14
CA THR A 479 6.98 -17.51 -14.45
C THR A 479 7.26 -16.35 -15.39
N TRP A 480 7.08 -15.11 -14.93
CA TRP A 480 7.40 -13.92 -15.71
C TRP A 480 8.87 -13.89 -16.14
N LEU A 481 9.81 -14.18 -15.24
CA LEU A 481 11.23 -14.20 -15.55
C LEU A 481 11.54 -15.25 -16.63
N SER A 482 10.88 -16.41 -16.57
CA SER A 482 10.99 -17.43 -17.62
C SER A 482 10.46 -16.94 -18.97
N ILE A 483 9.32 -16.24 -18.99
CA ILE A 483 8.77 -15.58 -20.19
C ILE A 483 9.76 -14.53 -20.74
N TYR A 484 10.30 -13.68 -19.88
CA TYR A 484 11.28 -12.65 -20.22
C TYR A 484 12.52 -13.27 -20.89
N MET A 485 13.07 -14.34 -20.30
CA MET A 485 14.28 -15.03 -20.77
C MET A 485 14.05 -15.95 -21.98
N SER A 486 12.80 -16.22 -22.37
CA SER A 486 12.44 -17.25 -23.37
C SER A 486 12.88 -16.97 -24.82
N GLY A 487 13.50 -15.83 -25.10
CA GLY A 487 13.86 -15.44 -26.48
C GLY A 487 12.65 -15.49 -27.41
N ASN A 488 12.82 -16.01 -28.64
CA ASN A 488 11.73 -16.17 -29.61
C ASN A 488 10.92 -17.47 -29.43
N VAL A 489 11.20 -18.28 -28.41
CA VAL A 489 10.58 -19.62 -28.26
C VAL A 489 9.06 -19.51 -28.14
N LEU A 490 8.57 -18.55 -27.37
CA LEU A 490 7.14 -18.29 -27.19
C LEU A 490 6.49 -17.59 -28.40
N PHE A 491 7.24 -17.05 -29.36
CA PHE A 491 6.73 -16.09 -30.36
C PHE A 491 6.95 -16.50 -31.82
N LYS A 492 7.28 -17.78 -32.07
CA LYS A 492 7.63 -18.26 -33.42
C LYS A 492 6.54 -18.02 -34.46
N ASP A 493 5.28 -18.02 -34.04
CA ASP A 493 4.11 -17.93 -34.93
C ASP A 493 3.71 -16.47 -35.28
N LEU A 494 4.25 -15.45 -34.60
CA LEU A 494 3.90 -14.04 -34.87
C LEU A 494 4.60 -13.43 -36.09
N VAL A 495 5.65 -14.08 -36.60
CA VAL A 495 6.47 -13.54 -37.70
C VAL A 495 5.85 -13.83 -39.07
N SER A 496 4.76 -14.61 -39.13
CA SER A 496 4.11 -15.04 -40.37
C SER A 496 2.78 -14.34 -40.72
N CYS A 497 2.39 -13.27 -40.02
CA CYS A 497 1.14 -12.53 -40.28
C CYS A 497 1.39 -11.08 -40.73
#